data_AF-A0A1F5RVB5-F1
#
_entry.id   AF-A0A1F5RVB5-F1
#
_cell.length_a   1.000
_cell.length_b   1.000
_cell.length_c   1.000
_cell.angle_alpha   90.00
_cell.angle_beta   90.00
_cell.angle_gamma   90.00
#
_symmetry.space_group_name_H-M   'P 1'
#
loop_
_entity.id
_entity.type
_entity.pdbx_description
1 polymer ?
#
loop_
_entity_poly.entity_id
_entity_poly.type
_entity_poly.pdbx_seq_one_letter_code
_entity_poly.pdbx_strand_id
1 'polypeptide(L)'
;MSDAAVRGRFVWHELMTTDPEAAAAFYTRVVGWTTQAWQQNPSYSMFVAKGVPMAGLMMLPEDAKAMGAPPSWLTYIGTPDVDQTARLAAALGGAVVKEPTDIPSVGRFAVIADPQGAVFAAFTPAQGPMGDGKPTLGDFSWHELATTDSQAAFAFYERLFGWERTGSMDMGPGLGTYQMYGRGGVAMGGMYDKPASMSAPSHWLPYAMVADSKQAAETVRRLGGQVWNGPMEVPGGDWIAMCLDPHGVRFAVHSLKSAARQEPAAAPKKTAKSKTKPKAKAKRRAKAKPKAKAKPKAKAARKPVRKKTAKLRKVSRAKAGRKKTARGGAAKRRTARKPARKAKPARKASRRRAPAKSRARKGAGATRRRR
;
A
#
# COMPACT_ATOMS: atom_id res chain seq x y z
N MET A 1 -30.49 6.17 5.90
CA MET A 1 -29.25 6.77 6.44
C MET A 1 -28.43 7.24 5.25
N SER A 2 -28.01 8.50 5.21
CA SER A 2 -27.64 9.16 3.95
C SER A 2 -26.36 8.61 3.32
N ASP A 3 -26.45 8.27 2.03
CA ASP A 3 -25.38 8.00 1.05
C ASP A 3 -24.11 8.89 1.17
N ALA A 4 -24.24 10.11 1.70
CA ALA A 4 -23.14 11.04 1.89
C ALA A 4 -22.08 10.58 2.91
N ALA A 5 -22.44 9.72 3.87
CA ALA A 5 -21.51 9.35 4.95
C ALA A 5 -20.33 8.50 4.46
N VAL A 6 -20.58 7.58 3.51
CA VAL A 6 -19.60 6.60 3.03
C VAL A 6 -18.65 7.17 1.98
N ARG A 7 -19.11 8.16 1.19
CA ARG A 7 -18.37 8.69 0.04
C ARG A 7 -16.98 9.17 0.45
N GLY A 8 -15.94 8.59 -0.14
CA GLY A 8 -14.55 8.96 0.09
C GLY A 8 -13.94 8.50 1.41
N ARG A 9 -14.60 7.63 2.18
CA ARG A 9 -13.95 6.93 3.30
C ARG A 9 -13.05 5.81 2.77
N PHE A 10 -11.94 5.55 3.43
CA PHE A 10 -11.31 4.24 3.30
C PHE A 10 -12.10 3.25 4.15
N VAL A 11 -12.63 2.21 3.50
CA VAL A 11 -13.65 1.32 4.09
C VAL A 11 -13.23 -0.13 4.15
N TRP A 12 -12.15 -0.50 3.47
CA TRP A 12 -11.57 -1.84 3.55
C TRP A 12 -10.19 -1.87 2.93
N HIS A 13 -9.46 -2.93 3.23
CA HIS A 13 -8.17 -3.23 2.63
C HIS A 13 -8.11 -4.72 2.36
N GLU A 14 -7.49 -5.10 1.25
CA GLU A 14 -7.35 -6.50 0.86
C GLU A 14 -5.89 -6.81 0.58
N LEU A 15 -5.33 -7.77 1.29
CA LEU A 15 -4.03 -8.32 0.94
C LEU A 15 -4.23 -9.50 -0.02
N MET A 16 -3.84 -9.29 -1.28
CA MET A 16 -3.74 -10.35 -2.27
C MET A 16 -2.30 -10.83 -2.35
N THR A 17 -2.05 -12.09 -2.00
CA THR A 17 -0.70 -12.66 -1.89
C THR A 17 -0.60 -14.05 -2.49
N THR A 18 0.61 -14.53 -2.78
CA THR A 18 0.85 -15.91 -3.25
C THR A 18 0.91 -16.94 -2.11
N ASP A 19 1.06 -16.47 -0.87
CA ASP A 19 1.09 -17.33 0.32
C ASP A 19 0.39 -16.61 1.48
N PRO A 20 -0.94 -16.83 1.64
CA PRO A 20 -1.73 -16.22 2.70
C PRO A 20 -1.28 -16.62 4.11
N GLU A 21 -0.83 -17.86 4.31
CA GLU A 21 -0.42 -18.35 5.62
C GLU A 21 0.87 -17.66 6.09
N ALA A 22 1.87 -17.57 5.21
CA ALA A 22 3.12 -16.86 5.51
C ALA A 22 2.88 -15.36 5.73
N ALA A 23 1.98 -14.74 4.94
CA ALA A 23 1.58 -13.35 5.16
C ALA A 23 0.88 -13.18 6.51
N ALA A 24 -0.04 -14.06 6.89
CA ALA A 24 -0.71 -14.02 8.19
C ALA A 24 0.29 -14.03 9.34
N ALA A 25 1.24 -14.98 9.31
CA ALA A 25 2.29 -15.08 10.32
C ALA A 25 3.17 -13.83 10.37
N PHE A 26 3.50 -13.23 9.22
CA PHE A 26 4.29 -12.01 9.13
C PHE A 26 3.58 -10.80 9.76
N TYR A 27 2.37 -10.47 9.30
CA TYR A 27 1.63 -9.29 9.78
C TYR A 27 1.19 -9.44 11.25
N THR A 28 0.98 -10.67 11.73
CA THR A 28 0.78 -10.93 13.17
C THR A 28 1.96 -10.42 14.00
N ARG A 29 3.19 -10.63 13.54
CA ARG A 29 4.40 -10.27 14.29
C ARG A 29 4.80 -8.81 14.10
N VAL A 30 4.47 -8.21 12.97
CA VAL A 30 4.81 -6.82 12.65
C VAL A 30 3.77 -5.83 13.19
N VAL A 31 2.49 -6.10 12.96
CA VAL A 31 1.38 -5.18 13.27
C VAL A 31 0.63 -5.61 14.53
N GLY A 32 0.59 -6.91 14.83
CA GLY A 32 -0.18 -7.45 15.95
C GLY A 32 -1.59 -7.90 15.59
N TRP A 33 -1.92 -8.02 14.30
CA TRP A 33 -3.19 -8.59 13.86
C TRP A 33 -3.26 -10.09 14.14
N THR A 34 -4.45 -10.58 14.44
CA THR A 34 -4.76 -12.01 14.34
C THR A 34 -5.50 -12.28 13.04
N THR A 35 -5.74 -13.55 12.71
CA THR A 35 -6.58 -13.92 11.57
C THR A 35 -7.79 -14.72 12.00
N GLN A 36 -8.89 -14.56 11.25
CA GLN A 36 -10.07 -15.40 11.36
C GLN A 36 -10.57 -15.76 9.96
N ALA A 37 -11.01 -17.00 9.76
CA ALA A 37 -11.64 -17.39 8.50
C ALA A 37 -13.01 -16.70 8.38
N TRP A 38 -13.37 -16.28 7.16
CA TRP A 38 -14.72 -15.81 6.90
C TRP A 38 -15.66 -16.99 6.67
N GLN A 39 -16.70 -17.10 7.49
CA GLN A 39 -17.58 -18.29 7.50
C GLN A 39 -18.24 -18.57 6.15
N GLN A 40 -18.51 -17.53 5.35
CA GLN A 40 -19.14 -17.66 4.03
C GLN A 40 -18.15 -18.09 2.94
N ASN A 41 -16.84 -17.93 3.16
CA ASN A 41 -15.79 -18.40 2.27
C ASN A 41 -14.53 -18.77 3.05
N PRO A 42 -14.32 -20.06 3.36
CA PRO A 42 -13.15 -20.52 4.12
C PRO A 42 -11.78 -20.26 3.45
N SER A 43 -11.75 -20.00 2.14
CA SER A 43 -10.52 -19.60 1.43
C SER A 43 -10.15 -18.12 1.64
N TYR A 44 -11.04 -17.35 2.26
CA TYR A 44 -10.85 -15.95 2.60
C TYR A 44 -10.67 -15.83 4.12
N SER A 45 -9.58 -15.19 4.53
CA SER A 45 -9.35 -14.84 5.92
C SER A 45 -9.45 -13.33 6.10
N MET A 46 -9.73 -12.91 7.31
CA MET A 46 -9.68 -11.50 7.71
C MET A 46 -8.60 -11.31 8.75
N PHE A 47 -7.81 -10.24 8.60
CA PHE A 47 -7.01 -9.70 9.69
C PHE A 47 -7.92 -9.03 10.71
N VAL A 48 -7.62 -9.22 11.99
CA VAL A 48 -8.42 -8.75 13.11
C VAL A 48 -7.52 -7.99 14.08
N ALA A 49 -7.97 -6.79 14.48
CA ALA A 49 -7.39 -6.04 15.58
C ALA A 49 -8.45 -5.86 16.67
N LYS A 50 -8.14 -6.24 17.92
CA LYS A 50 -9.05 -6.04 19.07
C LYS A 50 -10.48 -6.57 18.83
N GLY A 51 -10.61 -7.69 18.12
CA GLY A 51 -11.90 -8.30 17.77
C GLY A 51 -12.65 -7.66 16.59
N VAL A 52 -12.09 -6.61 15.97
CA VAL A 52 -12.68 -5.94 14.80
C VAL A 52 -11.92 -6.38 13.53
N PRO A 53 -12.62 -6.81 12.46
CA PRO A 53 -12.00 -7.06 11.17
C PRO A 53 -11.41 -5.79 10.55
N MET A 54 -10.14 -5.83 10.17
CA MET A 54 -9.39 -4.68 9.63
C MET A 54 -9.15 -4.78 8.13
N ALA A 55 -8.95 -6.00 7.63
CA ALA A 55 -8.58 -6.26 6.25
C ALA A 55 -8.90 -7.69 5.84
N GLY A 56 -9.03 -7.89 4.55
CA GLY A 56 -9.01 -9.20 3.91
C GLY A 56 -7.61 -9.74 3.70
N LEU A 57 -7.53 -11.06 3.65
CA LEU A 57 -6.36 -11.83 3.29
C LEU A 57 -6.81 -12.97 2.37
N MET A 58 -6.31 -12.94 1.14
CA MET A 58 -6.66 -13.93 0.14
C MET A 58 -5.50 -14.30 -0.76
N MET A 59 -5.63 -15.46 -1.39
CA MET A 59 -4.78 -15.84 -2.51
C MET A 59 -4.99 -14.84 -3.66
N LEU A 60 -3.91 -14.36 -4.25
CA LEU A 60 -3.95 -13.53 -5.45
C LEU A 60 -4.73 -14.28 -6.56
N PRO A 61 -5.83 -13.70 -7.08
CA PRO A 61 -6.66 -14.37 -8.08
C PRO A 61 -5.90 -14.72 -9.37
N GLU A 62 -6.24 -15.84 -10.00
CA GLU A 62 -5.57 -16.31 -11.24
C GLU A 62 -5.79 -15.38 -12.43
N ASP A 63 -6.96 -14.75 -12.52
CA ASP A 63 -7.25 -13.72 -13.53
C ASP A 63 -6.37 -12.48 -13.32
N ALA A 64 -6.21 -12.02 -12.08
CA ALA A 64 -5.29 -10.93 -11.74
C ALA A 64 -3.83 -11.29 -12.08
N LYS A 65 -3.39 -12.52 -11.76
CA LYS A 65 -2.05 -13.02 -12.16
C LYS A 65 -1.87 -13.04 -13.67
N ALA A 66 -2.87 -13.50 -14.42
CA ALA A 66 -2.83 -13.55 -15.88
C ALA A 66 -2.71 -12.14 -16.50
N MET A 67 -3.20 -11.12 -15.81
CA MET A 67 -3.04 -9.71 -16.17
C MET A 67 -1.73 -9.08 -15.68
N GLY A 68 -0.86 -9.86 -15.03
CA GLY A 68 0.44 -9.40 -14.53
C GLY A 68 0.37 -8.64 -13.20
N ALA A 69 -0.74 -8.74 -12.45
CA ALA A 69 -0.85 -8.11 -11.15
C ALA A 69 0.14 -8.75 -10.15
N PRO A 70 0.95 -7.95 -9.43
CA PRO A 70 1.80 -8.47 -8.36
C PRO A 70 0.98 -8.66 -7.06
N PRO A 71 1.50 -9.45 -6.10
CA PRO A 71 1.05 -9.38 -4.71
C PRO A 71 1.02 -7.94 -4.23
N SER A 72 -0.11 -7.51 -3.65
CA SER A 72 -0.31 -6.11 -3.27
C SER A 72 -1.44 -5.95 -2.26
N TRP A 73 -1.39 -4.83 -1.53
CA TRP A 73 -2.53 -4.30 -0.82
C TRP A 73 -3.45 -3.53 -1.79
N LEU A 74 -4.73 -3.86 -1.82
CA LEU A 74 -5.76 -3.10 -2.50
C LEU A 74 -6.58 -2.31 -1.48
N THR A 75 -6.70 -1.01 -1.71
CA THR A 75 -7.44 -0.11 -0.83
C THR A 75 -8.85 0.12 -1.38
N TYR A 76 -9.87 0.02 -0.52
CA TYR A 76 -11.27 0.23 -0.87
C TYR A 76 -11.73 1.60 -0.39
N ILE A 77 -12.29 2.38 -1.31
CA ILE A 77 -12.82 3.72 -1.08
C ILE A 77 -14.34 3.68 -1.23
N GLY A 78 -15.02 4.12 -0.18
CA GLY A 78 -16.45 4.17 -0.06
C GLY A 78 -17.10 5.09 -1.09
N THR A 79 -18.21 4.66 -1.67
CA THR A 79 -19.06 5.45 -2.57
C THR A 79 -20.51 5.07 -2.39
N PRO A 80 -21.47 5.99 -2.58
CA PRO A 80 -22.89 5.64 -2.55
C PRO A 80 -23.34 4.78 -3.75
N ASP A 81 -22.67 4.88 -4.89
CA ASP A 81 -23.01 4.14 -6.10
C ASP A 81 -21.73 3.73 -6.86
N VAL A 82 -21.41 2.44 -6.81
CA VAL A 82 -20.24 1.85 -7.47
C VAL A 82 -20.35 1.94 -9.00
N ASP A 83 -21.52 1.69 -9.57
CA ASP A 83 -21.70 1.71 -11.02
C ASP A 83 -21.55 3.13 -11.58
N GLN A 84 -22.12 4.13 -10.89
CA GLN A 84 -21.91 5.54 -11.23
C GLN A 84 -20.44 5.94 -11.07
N THR A 85 -19.79 5.49 -10.00
CA THR A 85 -18.37 5.79 -9.74
C THR A 85 -17.48 5.19 -10.83
N ALA A 86 -17.71 3.95 -11.23
CA ALA A 86 -16.97 3.28 -12.30
C ALA A 86 -17.16 3.98 -13.66
N ARG A 87 -18.41 4.34 -14.02
CA ARG A 87 -18.69 5.11 -15.24
C ARG A 87 -18.00 6.47 -15.24
N LEU A 88 -18.06 7.18 -14.11
CA LEU A 88 -17.41 8.48 -13.97
C LEU A 88 -15.89 8.33 -14.07
N ALA A 89 -15.29 7.37 -13.37
CA ALA A 89 -13.86 7.09 -13.45
C ALA A 89 -13.40 6.86 -14.89
N ALA A 90 -14.11 6.03 -15.65
CA ALA A 90 -13.83 5.80 -17.07
C ALA A 90 -13.92 7.10 -17.90
N ALA A 91 -14.94 7.93 -17.66
CA ALA A 91 -15.09 9.23 -18.32
C ALA A 91 -13.98 10.24 -17.95
N LEU A 92 -13.30 10.04 -16.83
CA LEU A 92 -12.15 10.86 -16.38
C LEU A 92 -10.80 10.32 -16.84
N GLY A 93 -10.79 9.27 -17.67
CA GLY A 93 -9.55 8.67 -18.18
C GLY A 93 -8.97 7.56 -17.30
N GLY A 94 -9.68 7.14 -16.25
CA GLY A 94 -9.36 5.90 -15.53
C GLY A 94 -9.79 4.66 -16.33
N ALA A 95 -9.39 3.49 -15.86
CA ALA A 95 -9.77 2.20 -16.44
C ALA A 95 -10.52 1.34 -15.42
N VAL A 96 -11.66 0.77 -15.81
CA VAL A 96 -12.36 -0.24 -15.01
C VAL A 96 -11.65 -1.58 -15.23
N VAL A 97 -10.87 -2.01 -14.24
CA VAL A 97 -10.10 -3.26 -14.26
C VAL A 97 -11.01 -4.45 -13.94
N LYS A 98 -11.96 -4.25 -13.02
CA LYS A 98 -13.03 -5.20 -12.72
C LYS A 98 -14.35 -4.47 -12.68
N GLU A 99 -15.30 -4.95 -13.48
CA GLU A 99 -16.65 -4.40 -13.54
C GLU A 99 -17.36 -4.46 -12.17
N PRO A 100 -18.29 -3.52 -11.91
CA PRO A 100 -19.14 -3.54 -10.72
C PRO A 100 -19.74 -4.93 -10.45
N THR A 101 -19.39 -5.49 -9.30
CA THR A 101 -19.71 -6.86 -8.90
C THR A 101 -20.28 -6.86 -7.47
N ASP A 102 -21.32 -7.65 -7.23
CA ASP A 102 -21.87 -7.85 -5.89
C ASP A 102 -21.05 -8.88 -5.10
N ILE A 103 -20.86 -8.60 -3.82
CA ILE A 103 -20.40 -9.53 -2.80
C ILE A 103 -21.61 -9.82 -1.92
N PRO A 104 -22.24 -11.02 -2.04
CA PRO A 104 -23.47 -11.34 -1.31
C PRO A 104 -23.37 -10.98 0.17
N SER A 105 -24.37 -10.27 0.69
CA SER A 105 -24.47 -9.77 2.08
C SER A 105 -23.41 -8.76 2.56
N VAL A 106 -22.36 -8.49 1.78
CA VAL A 106 -21.25 -7.59 2.15
C VAL A 106 -21.37 -6.23 1.49
N GLY A 107 -21.65 -6.19 0.19
CA GLY A 107 -21.74 -4.94 -0.56
C GLY A 107 -21.49 -5.12 -2.05
N ARG A 108 -21.16 -4.02 -2.72
CA ARG A 108 -20.84 -3.99 -4.15
C ARG A 108 -19.49 -3.31 -4.35
N PHE A 109 -18.70 -3.76 -5.31
CA PHE A 109 -17.38 -3.18 -5.57
C PHE A 109 -17.03 -3.16 -7.06
N ALA A 110 -16.11 -2.28 -7.44
CA ALA A 110 -15.43 -2.29 -8.73
C ALA A 110 -13.94 -2.03 -8.50
N VAL A 111 -13.06 -2.60 -9.33
CA VAL A 111 -11.62 -2.31 -9.28
C VAL A 111 -11.28 -1.35 -10.42
N ILE A 112 -10.64 -0.24 -10.08
CA ILE A 112 -10.40 0.88 -10.98
C ILE A 112 -8.91 1.25 -10.91
N ALA A 113 -8.31 1.50 -12.08
CA ALA A 113 -7.04 2.21 -12.19
C ALA A 113 -7.32 3.68 -12.49
N ASP A 114 -6.67 4.59 -11.75
CA ASP A 114 -6.72 6.02 -12.07
C ASP A 114 -5.94 6.36 -13.37
N PRO A 115 -6.00 7.60 -13.88
CA PRO A 115 -5.33 7.96 -15.13
C PRO A 115 -3.81 7.77 -15.11
N GLN A 116 -3.19 7.73 -13.92
CA GLN A 116 -1.75 7.47 -13.73
C GLN A 116 -1.46 5.99 -13.45
N GLY A 117 -2.48 5.13 -13.43
CA GLY A 117 -2.39 3.68 -13.29
C GLY A 117 -2.45 3.15 -11.86
N ALA A 118 -2.66 3.99 -10.84
CA ALA A 118 -2.79 3.50 -9.46
C ALA A 118 -4.14 2.80 -9.27
N VAL A 119 -4.10 1.58 -8.74
CA VAL A 119 -5.28 0.72 -8.62
C VAL A 119 -5.91 0.83 -7.23
N PHE A 120 -7.23 1.03 -7.18
CA PHE A 120 -8.05 1.04 -5.97
C PHE A 120 -9.39 0.34 -6.23
N ALA A 121 -10.16 0.07 -5.18
CA ALA A 121 -11.53 -0.41 -5.31
C ALA A 121 -12.54 0.66 -4.89
N ALA A 122 -13.58 0.88 -5.68
CA ALA A 122 -14.77 1.63 -5.24
C ALA A 122 -15.73 0.65 -4.54
N PHE A 123 -16.32 1.03 -3.41
CA PHE A 123 -17.15 0.12 -2.60
C PHE A 123 -18.40 0.78 -2.02
N THR A 124 -19.54 0.09 -2.10
CA THR A 124 -20.74 0.43 -1.34
C THR A 124 -21.05 -0.73 -0.39
N PRO A 125 -20.98 -0.53 0.93
CA PRO A 125 -21.30 -1.58 1.89
C PRO A 125 -22.81 -1.86 1.91
N ALA A 126 -23.19 -3.11 2.12
CA ALA A 126 -24.60 -3.50 2.29
C ALA A 126 -25.20 -3.01 3.62
N GLN A 127 -24.34 -2.78 4.61
CA GLN A 127 -24.70 -2.30 5.95
C GLN A 127 -24.03 -0.93 6.21
N GLY A 128 -24.52 -0.20 7.22
CA GLY A 128 -24.15 1.19 7.49
C GLY A 128 -22.64 1.46 7.55
N PRO A 129 -22.23 2.73 7.38
CA PRO A 129 -20.82 3.08 7.22
C PRO A 129 -19.99 2.67 8.45
N MET A 130 -18.78 2.17 8.21
CA MET A 130 -17.80 2.03 9.29
C MET A 130 -17.43 3.41 9.86
N GLY A 131 -17.16 3.47 11.17
CA GLY A 131 -16.92 4.72 11.90
C GLY A 131 -15.73 5.54 11.37
N ASP A 132 -15.78 6.86 11.61
CA ASP A 132 -14.74 7.86 11.34
C ASP A 132 -13.87 8.15 12.59
N GLY A 133 -13.73 7.14 13.44
CA GLY A 133 -12.90 7.26 14.64
C GLY A 133 -11.45 7.57 14.29
N LYS A 134 -10.77 8.28 15.20
CA LYS A 134 -9.31 8.44 15.12
C LYS A 134 -8.65 7.05 15.12
N PRO A 135 -7.74 6.76 14.17
CA PRO A 135 -7.05 5.48 14.12
C PRO A 135 -6.34 5.16 15.45
N THR A 136 -6.51 3.93 15.91
CA THR A 136 -5.88 3.36 17.10
C THR A 136 -4.94 2.23 16.70
N LEU A 137 -4.22 1.65 17.66
CA LEU A 137 -3.32 0.50 17.40
C LEU A 137 -4.05 -0.62 16.64
N GLY A 138 -3.45 -1.04 15.53
CA GLY A 138 -3.97 -2.04 14.60
C GLY A 138 -4.81 -1.46 13.45
N ASP A 139 -5.26 -0.22 13.53
CA ASP A 139 -6.04 0.40 12.44
C ASP A 139 -5.12 0.87 11.31
N PHE A 140 -5.68 1.04 10.11
CA PHE A 140 -5.01 1.82 9.08
C PHE A 140 -5.14 3.31 9.36
N SER A 141 -4.01 4.02 9.40
CA SER A 141 -3.95 5.40 9.88
C SER A 141 -3.67 6.45 8.82
N TRP A 142 -3.17 6.04 7.66
CA TRP A 142 -2.80 6.92 6.57
C TRP A 142 -2.79 6.16 5.24
N HIS A 143 -3.08 6.86 4.15
CA HIS A 143 -3.10 6.29 2.82
C HIS A 143 -2.35 7.20 1.85
N GLU A 144 -1.18 6.75 1.43
CA GLU A 144 -0.30 7.54 0.57
C GLU A 144 -0.44 7.12 -0.89
N LEU A 145 -0.51 8.08 -1.80
CA LEU A 145 -0.48 7.86 -3.24
C LEU A 145 0.83 8.40 -3.82
N ALA A 146 1.71 7.50 -4.24
CA ALA A 146 2.83 7.83 -5.11
C ALA A 146 2.35 7.78 -6.56
N THR A 147 2.41 8.89 -7.29
CA THR A 147 1.85 8.99 -8.65
C THR A 147 2.76 9.76 -9.60
N THR A 148 2.57 9.65 -10.91
CA THR A 148 3.34 10.44 -11.88
C THR A 148 2.84 11.88 -12.04
N ASP A 149 1.61 12.17 -11.58
CA ASP A 149 1.00 13.50 -11.61
C ASP A 149 -0.04 13.62 -10.48
N SER A 150 0.39 14.19 -9.37
CA SER A 150 -0.40 14.37 -8.14
C SER A 150 -1.52 15.39 -8.31
N GLN A 151 -1.38 16.36 -9.21
CA GLN A 151 -2.43 17.35 -9.45
C GLN A 151 -3.58 16.74 -10.25
N ALA A 152 -3.27 16.00 -11.32
CA ALA A 152 -4.26 15.27 -12.09
C ALA A 152 -4.92 14.14 -11.27
N ALA A 153 -4.13 13.41 -10.46
CA ALA A 153 -4.66 12.43 -9.54
C ALA A 153 -5.64 13.07 -8.54
N PHE A 154 -5.25 14.18 -7.90
CA PHE A 154 -6.15 14.89 -6.97
C PHE A 154 -7.47 15.28 -7.64
N ALA A 155 -7.43 15.88 -8.84
CA ALA A 155 -8.63 16.28 -9.56
C ALA A 155 -9.55 15.09 -9.89
N PHE A 156 -8.95 13.92 -10.18
CA PHE A 156 -9.70 12.68 -10.37
C PHE A 156 -10.41 12.23 -9.08
N TYR A 157 -9.66 12.10 -7.97
CA TYR A 157 -10.23 11.62 -6.71
C TYR A 157 -11.18 12.62 -6.05
N GLU A 158 -10.96 13.93 -6.20
CA GLU A 158 -11.89 14.99 -5.78
C GLU A 158 -13.26 14.80 -6.45
N ARG A 159 -13.28 14.58 -7.77
CA ARG A 159 -14.53 14.38 -8.51
C ARG A 159 -15.27 13.11 -8.11
N LEU A 160 -14.55 12.02 -7.84
CA LEU A 160 -15.16 10.76 -7.42
C LEU A 160 -15.64 10.81 -5.97
N PHE A 161 -14.80 11.28 -5.06
CA PHE A 161 -14.94 11.05 -3.63
C PHE A 161 -15.17 12.31 -2.80
N GLY A 162 -15.12 13.50 -3.42
CA GLY A 162 -15.29 14.77 -2.72
C GLY A 162 -14.17 15.05 -1.73
N TRP A 163 -12.95 14.56 -1.98
CA TRP A 163 -11.80 14.84 -1.14
C TRP A 163 -11.39 16.31 -1.22
N GLU A 164 -10.96 16.83 -0.08
CA GLU A 164 -10.50 18.19 0.10
C GLU A 164 -8.97 18.21 0.24
N ARG A 165 -8.33 19.31 -0.17
CA ARG A 165 -6.94 19.58 0.19
C ARG A 165 -6.89 20.04 1.64
N THR A 166 -6.20 19.29 2.50
CA THR A 166 -6.11 19.59 3.93
C THR A 166 -4.80 20.25 4.34
N GLY A 167 -3.82 20.27 3.44
CA GLY A 167 -2.56 20.99 3.61
C GLY A 167 -1.48 20.46 2.67
N SER A 168 -0.29 21.04 2.72
CA SER A 168 0.83 20.61 1.88
C SER A 168 2.16 20.84 2.57
N MET A 169 3.17 20.08 2.16
CA MET A 169 4.55 20.22 2.65
C MET A 169 5.52 20.20 1.46
N ASP A 170 6.53 21.06 1.50
CA ASP A 170 7.64 21.00 0.56
C ASP A 170 8.62 19.90 1.03
N MET A 171 8.77 18.85 0.22
CA MET A 171 9.67 17.73 0.49
C MET A 171 11.10 17.98 -0.01
N GLY A 172 11.37 19.20 -0.49
CA GLY A 172 12.65 19.64 -0.96
C GLY A 172 12.91 19.33 -2.45
N PRO A 173 14.09 19.74 -2.93
CA PRO A 173 14.46 19.60 -4.34
C PRO A 173 14.38 18.15 -4.82
N GLY A 174 13.62 17.92 -5.89
CA GLY A 174 13.49 16.60 -6.55
C GLY A 174 12.30 15.75 -6.10
N LEU A 175 11.75 15.97 -4.91
CA LEU A 175 10.50 15.32 -4.45
C LEU A 175 9.29 16.24 -4.54
N GLY A 176 9.50 17.56 -4.56
CA GLY A 176 8.43 18.52 -4.79
C GLY A 176 7.45 18.60 -3.62
N THR A 177 6.17 18.85 -3.94
CA THR A 177 5.14 19.04 -2.92
C THR A 177 4.47 17.72 -2.54
N TYR A 178 4.40 17.46 -1.24
CA TYR A 178 3.50 16.48 -0.66
C TYR A 178 2.16 17.12 -0.36
N GLN A 179 1.11 16.73 -1.08
CA GLN A 179 -0.25 17.25 -0.89
C GLN A 179 -1.02 16.32 0.04
N MET A 180 -1.48 16.82 1.20
CA MET A 180 -2.40 16.08 2.06
C MET A 180 -3.83 16.25 1.56
N TYR A 181 -4.61 15.18 1.66
CA TYR A 181 -6.03 15.19 1.33
C TYR A 181 -6.87 14.63 2.48
N GLY A 182 -8.16 14.92 2.46
CA GLY A 182 -9.04 14.57 3.56
C GLY A 182 -10.51 14.80 3.27
N ARG A 183 -11.31 14.75 4.35
CA ARG A 183 -12.75 15.03 4.33
C ARG A 183 -13.15 15.77 5.59
N GLY A 184 -14.00 16.78 5.47
CA GLY A 184 -14.46 17.55 6.63
C GLY A 184 -13.30 18.17 7.41
N GLY A 185 -12.25 18.62 6.70
CA GLY A 185 -11.03 19.16 7.30
C GLY A 185 -10.09 18.14 7.97
N VAL A 186 -10.44 16.85 8.05
CA VAL A 186 -9.58 15.81 8.63
C VAL A 186 -8.74 15.16 7.55
N ALA A 187 -7.41 15.25 7.67
CA ALA A 187 -6.49 14.59 6.75
C ALA A 187 -6.54 13.06 6.92
N MET A 188 -6.56 12.33 5.80
CA MET A 188 -6.61 10.86 5.77
C MET A 188 -5.40 10.26 5.05
N GLY A 189 -4.65 11.09 4.31
CA GLY A 189 -3.59 10.63 3.44
C GLY A 189 -2.86 11.78 2.78
N GLY A 190 -1.89 11.42 1.95
CA GLY A 190 -1.22 12.37 1.08
C GLY A 190 -0.86 11.78 -0.26
N MET A 191 -0.49 12.65 -1.19
CA MET A 191 -0.06 12.26 -2.53
C MET A 191 1.10 13.13 -2.97
N TYR A 192 1.98 12.54 -3.77
CA TYR A 192 3.17 13.23 -4.27
C TYR A 192 3.57 12.69 -5.65
N ASP A 193 4.32 13.52 -6.37
CA ASP A 193 4.93 13.12 -7.63
C ASP A 193 6.11 12.19 -7.34
N LYS A 194 5.97 10.93 -7.70
CA LYS A 194 7.02 9.94 -7.51
C LYS A 194 8.24 10.35 -8.36
N PRO A 195 9.46 10.30 -7.81
CA PRO A 195 10.65 10.64 -8.57
C PRO A 195 10.87 9.61 -9.70
N ALA A 196 11.50 10.03 -10.80
CA ALA A 196 11.80 9.15 -11.93
C ALA A 196 12.69 7.95 -11.54
N SER A 197 13.49 8.08 -10.47
CA SER A 197 14.28 6.99 -9.89
C SER A 197 13.43 5.90 -9.24
N MET A 198 12.17 6.18 -8.89
CA MET A 198 11.22 5.19 -8.40
C MET A 198 10.58 4.47 -9.59
N SER A 199 11.11 3.28 -9.88
CA SER A 199 10.65 2.42 -10.98
C SER A 199 9.26 1.82 -10.77
N ALA A 200 8.76 1.81 -9.53
CA ALA A 200 7.41 1.34 -9.24
C ALA A 200 6.35 2.15 -10.02
N PRO A 201 5.26 1.51 -10.48
CA PRO A 201 4.11 2.21 -11.04
C PRO A 201 3.47 3.11 -9.97
N SER A 202 2.56 3.99 -10.39
CA SER A 202 1.73 4.74 -9.45
C SER A 202 0.97 3.75 -8.56
N HIS A 203 0.96 3.97 -7.24
CA HIS A 203 0.39 3.01 -6.30
C HIS A 203 -0.03 3.64 -4.98
N TRP A 204 -1.02 3.00 -4.36
CA TRP A 204 -1.46 3.26 -3.01
C TRP A 204 -0.58 2.52 -1.99
N LEU A 205 -0.28 3.18 -0.87
CA LEU A 205 0.46 2.62 0.25
C LEU A 205 -0.33 2.85 1.55
N PRO A 206 -0.94 1.80 2.13
CA PRO A 206 -1.63 1.92 3.39
C PRO A 206 -0.65 1.81 4.58
N TYR A 207 -0.89 2.62 5.61
CA TYR A 207 -0.08 2.68 6.83
C TYR A 207 -0.85 2.01 7.97
N ALA A 208 -0.28 0.97 8.57
CA ALA A 208 -0.83 0.33 9.75
C ALA A 208 -0.30 1.00 11.03
N MET A 209 -1.19 1.33 11.96
CA MET A 209 -0.83 1.91 13.24
C MET A 209 -0.26 0.83 14.17
N VAL A 210 0.99 0.99 14.58
CA VAL A 210 1.72 0.14 15.51
C VAL A 210 2.14 0.91 16.75
N ALA A 211 2.51 0.19 17.81
CA ALA A 211 2.95 0.84 19.05
C ALA A 211 4.32 1.53 18.89
N ASP A 212 5.21 0.96 18.07
CA ASP A 212 6.55 1.47 17.81
C ASP A 212 7.00 1.10 16.39
N SER A 213 7.07 2.11 15.50
CA SER A 213 7.50 1.93 14.10
C SER A 213 8.95 1.47 13.97
N LYS A 214 9.83 1.83 14.92
CA LYS A 214 11.24 1.39 14.90
C LYS A 214 11.33 -0.10 15.19
N GLN A 215 10.65 -0.55 16.25
CA GLN A 215 10.60 -1.97 16.60
C GLN A 215 9.90 -2.80 15.52
N ALA A 216 8.82 -2.28 14.93
CA ALA A 216 8.15 -2.92 13.80
C ALA A 216 9.10 -3.09 12.60
N ALA A 217 9.86 -2.04 12.24
CA ALA A 217 10.84 -2.10 11.15
C ALA A 217 11.99 -3.10 11.42
N GLU A 218 12.47 -3.23 12.65
CA GLU A 218 13.42 -4.29 13.03
C GLU A 218 12.81 -5.68 12.84
N THR A 219 11.54 -5.84 13.22
CA THR A 219 10.80 -7.11 13.07
C THR A 219 10.60 -7.45 11.60
N VAL A 220 10.28 -6.48 10.75
CA VAL A 220 10.21 -6.65 9.28
C VAL A 220 11.51 -7.26 8.75
N ARG A 221 12.66 -6.65 9.08
CA ARG A 221 13.98 -7.14 8.63
C ARG A 221 14.25 -8.57 9.12
N ARG A 222 13.97 -8.84 10.40
CA ARG A 222 14.18 -10.18 11.00
C ARG A 222 13.35 -11.27 10.33
N LEU A 223 12.17 -10.93 9.83
CA LEU A 223 11.26 -11.87 9.18
C LEU A 223 11.46 -11.96 7.65
N GLY A 224 12.54 -11.38 7.12
CA GLY A 224 12.88 -11.45 5.70
C GLY A 224 12.22 -10.38 4.83
N GLY A 225 11.50 -9.44 5.44
CA GLY A 225 11.05 -8.22 4.75
C GLY A 225 12.17 -7.19 4.62
N GLN A 226 11.87 -6.09 3.94
CA GLN A 226 12.81 -4.98 3.71
C GLN A 226 12.23 -3.67 4.22
N VAL A 227 13.09 -2.75 4.63
CA VAL A 227 12.71 -1.37 4.98
C VAL A 227 13.45 -0.47 4.03
N TRP A 228 12.74 0.17 3.10
CA TRP A 228 13.37 1.01 2.08
C TRP A 228 13.40 2.49 2.45
N ASN A 229 12.52 2.93 3.34
CA ASN A 229 12.50 4.29 3.86
C ASN A 229 12.13 4.30 5.35
N GLY A 230 12.80 5.16 6.11
CA GLY A 230 12.70 5.18 7.57
C GLY A 230 13.37 3.98 8.26
N PRO A 231 13.12 3.77 9.57
CA PRO A 231 12.23 4.55 10.43
C PRO A 231 12.65 6.02 10.52
N MET A 232 11.71 6.93 10.39
CA MET A 232 11.97 8.38 10.49
C MET A 232 10.82 9.10 11.17
N GLU A 233 11.16 10.21 11.81
CA GLU A 233 10.17 11.16 12.32
C GLU A 233 9.59 11.96 11.14
N VAL A 234 8.27 12.17 11.16
CA VAL A 234 7.56 13.03 10.21
C VAL A 234 7.08 14.30 10.93
N PRO A 235 6.76 15.39 10.20
CA PRO A 235 6.16 16.58 10.80
C PRO A 235 4.98 16.23 11.70
N GLY A 236 4.96 16.79 12.92
CA GLY A 236 4.05 16.39 14.00
C GLY A 236 4.70 15.49 15.07
N GLY A 237 5.85 14.87 14.75
CA GLY A 237 6.66 14.07 15.67
C GLY A 237 6.30 12.58 15.71
N ASP A 238 5.35 12.16 14.87
CA ASP A 238 5.02 10.76 14.65
C ASP A 238 6.15 10.06 13.88
N TRP A 239 6.17 8.72 13.93
CA TRP A 239 7.22 7.90 13.31
C TRP A 239 6.66 6.95 12.28
N ILE A 240 7.29 6.88 11.11
CA ILE A 240 6.91 5.94 10.05
C ILE A 240 8.08 5.07 9.62
N ALA A 241 7.78 3.90 9.05
CA ALA A 241 8.71 3.15 8.22
C ALA A 241 7.96 2.54 7.03
N MET A 242 8.54 2.59 5.83
CA MET A 242 7.95 2.03 4.61
C MET A 242 8.68 0.73 4.27
N CYS A 243 7.91 -0.34 4.05
CA CYS A 243 8.37 -1.71 4.16
C CYS A 243 7.86 -2.61 3.03
N LEU A 244 8.70 -3.57 2.63
CA LEU A 244 8.29 -4.74 1.85
C LEU A 244 8.14 -5.92 2.80
N ASP A 245 7.07 -6.70 2.63
CA ASP A 245 7.01 -8.04 3.21
C ASP A 245 7.90 -9.04 2.43
N PRO A 246 8.08 -10.28 2.88
CA PRO A 246 8.91 -11.28 2.21
C PRO A 246 8.47 -11.63 0.78
N HIS A 247 7.24 -11.29 0.38
CA HIS A 247 6.71 -11.48 -0.97
C HIS A 247 6.82 -10.22 -1.83
N GLY A 248 7.43 -9.16 -1.33
CA GLY A 248 7.59 -7.89 -2.04
C GLY A 248 6.35 -7.00 -2.01
N VAL A 249 5.39 -7.26 -1.11
CA VAL A 249 4.21 -6.40 -0.94
C VAL A 249 4.60 -5.15 -0.17
N ARG A 250 4.25 -3.99 -0.70
CA ARG A 250 4.49 -2.68 -0.07
C ARG A 250 3.43 -2.37 0.99
N PHE A 251 3.88 -1.96 2.17
CA PHE A 251 3.05 -1.40 3.23
C PHE A 251 3.88 -0.41 4.05
N ALA A 252 3.25 0.35 4.94
CA ALA A 252 3.96 1.17 5.91
C ALA A 252 3.45 0.91 7.33
N VAL A 253 4.30 1.20 8.31
CA VAL A 253 3.95 1.24 9.73
C VAL A 253 4.05 2.67 10.24
N HIS A 254 3.11 3.04 11.09
CA HIS A 254 3.01 4.35 11.71
C HIS A 254 2.86 4.19 13.22
N SER A 255 3.55 4.99 14.01
CA SER A 255 3.37 5.08 15.45
C SER A 255 3.32 6.53 15.83
N LEU A 256 2.42 6.85 16.75
CA LEU A 256 2.31 8.19 17.28
C LEU A 256 3.61 8.60 17.97
N LYS A 257 3.89 9.89 17.98
CA LYS A 257 4.90 10.50 18.83
C LYS A 257 4.72 9.90 20.22
N SER A 258 5.74 9.21 20.71
CA SER A 258 5.75 8.79 22.11
C SER A 258 5.51 10.06 22.93
N ALA A 259 4.40 10.11 23.68
CA ALA A 259 4.28 11.07 24.76
C ALA A 259 5.54 10.86 25.58
N ALA A 260 6.44 11.85 25.56
CA ALA A 260 7.78 11.69 26.11
C ALA A 260 7.62 10.98 27.45
N ARG A 261 8.37 9.88 27.64
CA ARG A 261 8.74 9.43 28.97
C ARG A 261 9.13 10.70 29.68
N GLN A 262 8.28 11.19 30.59
CA GLN A 262 8.49 12.49 31.23
C GLN A 262 9.92 12.45 31.73
N GLU A 263 10.79 13.26 31.13
CA GLU A 263 12.15 13.36 31.63
C GLU A 263 12.00 13.75 33.10
N PRO A 264 12.54 12.98 34.05
CA PRO A 264 12.49 13.41 35.43
C PRO A 264 13.16 14.78 35.47
N ALA A 265 12.41 15.79 35.92
CA ALA A 265 12.85 17.16 36.01
C ALA A 265 14.29 17.21 36.51
N ALA A 266 15.17 17.86 35.73
CA ALA A 266 16.57 17.97 36.07
C ALA A 266 16.70 18.53 37.49
N ALA A 267 17.25 17.72 38.40
CA ALA A 267 17.51 18.14 39.76
C ALA A 267 18.40 19.41 39.75
N PRO A 268 18.13 20.40 40.63
CA PRO A 268 18.84 21.66 40.60
C PRO A 268 20.34 21.44 40.84
N LYS A 269 21.17 21.99 39.93
CA LYS A 269 22.63 21.93 40.01
C LYS A 269 23.10 22.58 41.31
N LYS A 270 23.64 21.78 42.24
CA LYS A 270 24.38 22.29 43.40
C LYS A 270 25.66 22.98 42.91
N THR A 271 25.77 24.28 43.14
CA THR A 271 26.99 25.07 42.95
C THR A 271 28.07 24.60 43.94
N ALA A 272 29.12 23.97 43.43
CA ALA A 272 30.30 23.64 44.22
C ALA A 272 31.21 24.86 44.35
N LYS A 273 31.35 25.38 45.57
CA LYS A 273 32.34 26.40 45.94
C LYS A 273 33.74 25.78 45.91
N SER A 274 34.67 26.48 45.26
CA SER A 274 36.12 26.28 45.30
C SER A 274 36.64 26.28 46.75
N LYS A 275 37.36 25.23 47.15
CA LYS A 275 38.36 25.31 48.23
C LYS A 275 39.60 24.45 47.93
N THR A 276 40.70 25.14 48.12
CA THR A 276 42.14 24.90 48.02
C THR A 276 42.69 23.59 48.60
N LYS A 277 43.75 23.10 47.97
CA LYS A 277 44.56 21.92 48.30
C LYS A 277 45.66 22.24 49.33
N PRO A 278 46.03 21.32 50.24
CA PRO A 278 47.38 21.29 50.81
C PRO A 278 48.19 20.05 50.40
N LYS A 279 49.50 20.18 50.62
CA LYS A 279 50.65 19.44 50.07
C LYS A 279 50.89 18.04 50.66
N ALA A 280 51.77 17.31 49.95
CA ALA A 280 52.17 15.91 50.05
C ALA A 280 53.08 15.50 51.23
N LYS A 281 53.21 14.17 51.45
CA LYS A 281 54.45 13.35 51.67
C LYS A 281 54.04 11.87 51.90
N ALA A 282 54.38 10.90 51.01
CA ALA A 282 55.63 10.13 50.83
C ALA A 282 55.67 8.81 51.63
N LYS A 283 55.65 7.62 51.01
CA LYS A 283 56.75 6.62 50.79
C LYS A 283 56.05 5.23 50.60
N ARG A 284 56.52 4.17 49.92
CA ARG A 284 57.83 3.72 49.39
C ARG A 284 57.59 2.50 48.44
N ARG A 285 58.36 2.43 47.33
CA ARG A 285 59.13 1.30 46.71
C ARG A 285 58.48 -0.10 46.53
N ALA A 286 58.76 -0.93 45.52
CA ALA A 286 59.76 -0.96 44.43
C ALA A 286 59.35 -1.94 43.30
N LYS A 287 60.07 -1.83 42.18
CA LYS A 287 59.97 -2.49 40.87
C LYS A 287 60.41 -3.97 40.87
N ALA A 288 59.88 -4.78 39.94
CA ALA A 288 60.67 -5.63 39.03
C ALA A 288 59.80 -6.36 37.96
N LYS A 289 60.19 -6.24 36.69
CA LYS A 289 60.10 -7.20 35.57
C LYS A 289 61.58 -7.56 35.23
N PRO A 290 61.99 -8.59 34.45
CA PRO A 290 61.30 -9.14 33.25
C PRO A 290 61.61 -10.62 32.82
N LYS A 291 61.03 -11.05 31.67
CA LYS A 291 61.48 -12.07 30.66
C LYS A 291 61.59 -13.56 31.09
N ALA A 292 61.52 -14.61 30.26
CA ALA A 292 60.99 -14.93 28.92
C ALA A 292 61.21 -16.46 28.66
N LYS A 293 60.35 -17.11 27.84
CA LYS A 293 60.53 -18.34 27.03
C LYS A 293 60.85 -19.71 27.69
N ALA A 294 59.99 -20.72 27.47
CA ALA A 294 60.20 -21.89 26.58
C ALA A 294 59.19 -23.04 26.81
N LYS A 295 58.75 -23.69 25.73
CA LYS A 295 58.08 -25.02 25.61
C LYS A 295 59.14 -26.16 25.68
N PRO A 296 58.87 -27.51 25.58
CA PRO A 296 57.64 -28.25 25.17
C PRO A 296 57.34 -29.60 25.92
N LYS A 297 56.13 -30.18 25.70
CA LYS A 297 55.88 -31.50 25.03
C LYS A 297 54.47 -32.10 25.37
N ALA A 298 53.77 -32.53 24.29
CA ALA A 298 52.96 -33.75 24.04
C ALA A 298 52.23 -34.50 25.20
N LYS A 299 51.06 -35.16 25.08
CA LYS A 299 50.35 -35.87 23.97
C LYS A 299 48.97 -36.34 24.51
N ALA A 300 47.93 -36.41 23.67
CA ALA A 300 47.03 -37.58 23.48
C ALA A 300 45.74 -37.20 22.75
N ALA A 301 45.37 -38.00 21.75
CA ALA A 301 44.30 -37.78 20.78
C ALA A 301 43.16 -38.79 20.92
N ARG A 302 41.92 -38.43 20.55
CA ARG A 302 40.84 -39.35 20.13
C ARG A 302 39.94 -38.73 19.03
N LYS A 303 39.36 -39.65 18.25
CA LYS A 303 38.91 -39.62 16.83
C LYS A 303 37.60 -38.86 16.53
N PRO A 304 37.33 -38.51 15.24
CA PRO A 304 36.06 -37.98 14.77
C PRO A 304 35.04 -39.07 14.35
N VAL A 305 33.75 -38.81 14.58
CA VAL A 305 32.61 -39.67 14.19
C VAL A 305 32.05 -39.23 12.82
N ARG A 306 31.94 -40.21 11.91
CA ARG A 306 31.28 -40.12 10.59
C ARG A 306 29.76 -39.93 10.73
N LYS A 307 29.17 -38.94 10.05
CA LYS A 307 27.74 -38.94 9.69
C LYS A 307 27.58 -39.40 8.23
N LYS A 308 26.73 -40.41 8.03
CA LYS A 308 26.39 -41.02 6.74
C LYS A 308 25.52 -40.04 5.92
N THR A 309 25.93 -39.80 4.69
CA THR A 309 25.12 -39.21 3.62
C THR A 309 24.23 -40.29 3.00
N ALA A 310 22.93 -40.01 2.87
CA ALA A 310 21.99 -40.85 2.13
C ALA A 310 22.11 -40.56 0.63
N LYS A 311 22.38 -41.61 -0.15
CA LYS A 311 22.58 -41.57 -1.59
C LYS A 311 21.29 -41.99 -2.29
N LEU A 312 20.82 -41.13 -3.19
CA LEU A 312 19.77 -41.39 -4.18
C LEU A 312 20.03 -42.70 -4.94
N ARG A 313 19.03 -43.59 -5.00
CA ARG A 313 18.98 -44.69 -5.98
C ARG A 313 17.91 -44.36 -7.02
N LYS A 314 18.36 -44.15 -8.26
CA LYS A 314 17.57 -44.31 -9.48
C LYS A 314 17.29 -45.80 -9.67
N VAL A 315 16.05 -46.18 -9.92
CA VAL A 315 15.70 -47.44 -10.60
C VAL A 315 14.83 -47.07 -11.78
N SER A 316 15.41 -47.22 -12.97
CA SER A 316 14.73 -47.28 -14.25
C SER A 316 14.49 -48.74 -14.61
N ARG A 317 13.27 -49.10 -15.01
CA ARG A 317 13.05 -50.24 -15.92
C ARG A 317 11.76 -50.04 -16.71
N ALA A 318 11.91 -49.96 -18.03
CA ALA A 318 10.85 -50.07 -19.02
C ALA A 318 10.66 -51.53 -19.42
N LYS A 319 9.41 -51.97 -19.67
CA LYS A 319 8.94 -52.45 -21.00
C LYS A 319 7.56 -53.12 -20.94
N ALA A 320 6.74 -52.69 -21.91
CA ALA A 320 5.91 -53.50 -22.82
C ALA A 320 4.71 -54.30 -22.27
N GLY A 321 3.53 -53.84 -22.67
CA GLY A 321 2.31 -54.64 -22.82
C GLY A 321 1.44 -54.01 -23.91
N ARG A 322 1.26 -54.72 -25.02
CA ARG A 322 0.67 -54.29 -26.30
C ARG A 322 -0.63 -55.07 -26.52
N LYS A 323 -1.74 -54.39 -26.81
CA LYS A 323 -2.92 -54.86 -27.60
C LYS A 323 -3.78 -53.62 -27.91
N LYS A 324 -3.85 -53.13 -29.16
CA LYS A 324 -4.73 -53.57 -30.29
C LYS A 324 -6.19 -53.76 -29.85
N THR A 325 -7.27 -53.34 -30.52
CA THR A 325 -7.64 -52.51 -31.68
C THR A 325 -9.17 -52.75 -31.80
N ALA A 326 -9.98 -51.72 -32.13
CA ALA A 326 -11.18 -51.75 -33.02
C ALA A 326 -12.08 -50.54 -32.67
N ARG A 327 -12.17 -49.51 -33.52
CA ARG A 327 -13.04 -49.34 -34.71
C ARG A 327 -14.53 -49.17 -34.38
N GLY A 328 -15.09 -48.02 -34.76
CA GLY A 328 -16.49 -47.89 -35.16
C GLY A 328 -17.12 -46.50 -35.00
N GLY A 329 -17.44 -45.83 -36.12
CA GLY A 329 -18.44 -44.74 -36.22
C GLY A 329 -17.89 -43.31 -36.20
N ALA A 330 -17.45 -42.71 -37.31
CA ALA A 330 -18.24 -42.15 -38.42
C ALA A 330 -19.03 -40.86 -38.11
N ALA A 331 -18.43 -39.74 -38.50
CA ALA A 331 -19.00 -38.57 -39.20
C ALA A 331 -20.28 -37.87 -38.70
N LYS A 332 -20.15 -36.55 -38.44
CA LYS A 332 -20.72 -35.51 -39.33
C LYS A 332 -20.12 -34.13 -39.08
N ARG A 333 -19.42 -33.62 -40.09
CA ARG A 333 -19.13 -32.21 -40.33
C ARG A 333 -20.44 -31.46 -40.66
N ARG A 334 -20.63 -30.27 -40.09
CA ARG A 334 -21.36 -29.13 -40.70
C ARG A 334 -20.66 -27.84 -40.23
N THR A 335 -19.72 -27.34 -41.03
CA THR A 335 -19.86 -26.17 -41.95
C THR A 335 -20.09 -24.84 -41.25
N ALA A 336 -19.05 -24.00 -41.34
CA ALA A 336 -19.02 -22.58 -41.09
C ALA A 336 -20.12 -21.80 -41.83
N ARG A 337 -20.61 -20.71 -41.21
CA ARG A 337 -21.26 -19.59 -41.90
C ARG A 337 -21.22 -18.30 -41.07
N LYS A 338 -20.39 -17.36 -41.52
CA LYS A 338 -20.58 -15.89 -41.52
C LYS A 338 -19.97 -15.42 -42.87
N PRO A 339 -20.31 -14.25 -43.46
CA PRO A 339 -21.06 -13.13 -42.89
C PRO A 339 -22.21 -12.61 -43.78
N ALA A 340 -23.12 -11.82 -43.21
CA ALA A 340 -24.01 -10.95 -43.96
C ALA A 340 -23.78 -9.50 -43.52
N ARG A 341 -23.63 -8.62 -44.50
CA ARG A 341 -23.34 -7.19 -44.42
C ARG A 341 -24.49 -6.44 -45.11
N LYS A 342 -24.72 -5.20 -44.68
CA LYS A 342 -25.68 -4.16 -45.15
C LYS A 342 -27.07 -4.25 -44.48
N ALA A 343 -27.69 -3.17 -44.01
CA ALA A 343 -27.65 -1.78 -44.46
C ALA A 343 -27.83 -0.73 -43.34
N LYS A 344 -27.26 0.47 -43.58
CA LYS A 344 -27.63 1.75 -42.96
C LYS A 344 -28.85 2.34 -43.68
N PRO A 345 -29.64 3.17 -43.00
CA PRO A 345 -29.90 4.55 -43.45
C PRO A 345 -29.72 5.52 -42.27
N ALA A 346 -29.67 6.83 -42.36
CA ALA A 346 -29.32 7.79 -43.39
C ALA A 346 -28.86 9.03 -42.59
N ARG A 347 -27.79 9.69 -43.04
CA ARG A 347 -27.42 11.03 -42.56
C ARG A 347 -28.51 12.00 -43.00
N LYS A 348 -29.16 12.71 -42.07
CA LYS A 348 -29.72 14.03 -42.38
C LYS A 348 -28.68 15.09 -42.03
N ALA A 349 -28.08 15.65 -43.07
CA ALA A 349 -27.42 16.93 -43.01
C ALA A 349 -28.50 18.03 -43.04
N SER A 350 -28.61 18.84 -41.98
CA SER A 350 -29.21 20.17 -42.12
C SER A 350 -28.06 21.17 -42.35
N ARG A 351 -28.15 21.81 -43.51
CA ARG A 351 -27.22 22.83 -43.98
C ARG A 351 -27.34 24.09 -43.12
N ARG A 352 -26.18 24.72 -42.90
CA ARG A 352 -26.00 26.14 -42.59
C ARG A 352 -26.88 27.02 -43.49
N ARG A 353 -27.56 28.01 -42.90
CA ARG A 353 -27.83 29.33 -43.50
C ARG A 353 -27.85 30.39 -42.39
N ALA A 354 -26.80 31.22 -42.37
CA ALA A 354 -26.89 32.65 -42.12
C ALA A 354 -26.57 33.31 -43.48
N PRO A 355 -27.12 34.49 -43.85
CA PRO A 355 -26.70 35.73 -43.20
C PRO A 355 -27.75 36.89 -43.14
N ALA A 356 -27.34 37.95 -42.44
CA ALA A 356 -27.49 39.38 -42.74
C ALA A 356 -28.32 40.26 -41.78
N LYS A 357 -27.57 41.02 -40.98
CA LYS A 357 -27.62 42.47 -40.75
C LYS A 357 -28.97 43.12 -40.43
N SER A 358 -29.07 43.67 -39.22
CA SER A 358 -29.69 44.99 -39.01
C SER A 358 -28.79 45.86 -38.12
N ARG A 359 -28.91 47.17 -38.35
CA ARG A 359 -27.97 48.25 -38.03
C ARG A 359 -28.05 48.75 -36.58
N ALA A 360 -26.90 49.27 -36.16
CA ALA A 360 -26.57 50.26 -35.15
C ALA A 360 -27.70 51.15 -34.57
N ARG A 361 -27.59 51.40 -33.25
CA ARG A 361 -27.41 52.75 -32.65
C ARG A 361 -27.23 52.63 -31.13
N LYS A 362 -26.02 52.92 -30.62
CA LYS A 362 -25.82 53.64 -29.35
C LYS A 362 -24.50 54.41 -29.44
N GLY A 363 -24.60 55.72 -29.45
CA GLY A 363 -23.47 56.63 -29.39
C GLY A 363 -22.90 56.67 -27.98
N ALA A 364 -21.58 56.72 -27.89
CA ALA A 364 -20.86 57.19 -26.72
C ALA A 364 -19.79 58.16 -27.24
N GLY A 365 -19.99 59.45 -26.95
CA GLY A 365 -19.04 60.50 -27.28
C GLY A 365 -17.81 60.38 -26.37
N ALA A 366 -16.63 60.33 -26.99
CA ALA A 366 -15.36 60.43 -26.31
C ALA A 366 -14.90 61.90 -26.31
N THR A 367 -14.56 62.35 -25.11
CA THR A 367 -13.95 63.62 -24.73
C THR A 367 -12.49 63.70 -25.19
N ARG A 368 -12.12 64.83 -25.80
CA ARG A 368 -10.78 65.47 -25.86
C ARG A 368 -10.97 66.78 -26.65
N ARG A 369 -10.38 67.94 -26.36
CA ARG A 369 -9.21 68.30 -25.57
C ARG A 369 -9.20 69.85 -25.45
N ARG A 370 -8.73 70.36 -24.31
CA ARG A 370 -7.92 71.59 -24.11
C ARG A 370 -8.34 72.90 -24.81
N ARG A 371 -8.67 73.89 -23.99
CA ARG A 371 -7.91 75.14 -23.92
C ARG A 371 -7.44 75.35 -22.50
#